data_AF-A0A8H5BKY8-F1
#
_entry.id   AF-A0A8H5BKY8-F1
#
_cell.length_a   1.000
_cell.length_b   1.000
_cell.length_c   1.000
_cell.angle_alpha   90.00
_cell.angle_beta   90.00
_cell.angle_gamma   90.00
#
_symmetry.space_group_name_H-M   'P 1'
#
loop_
_entity.id
_entity.type
_entity.pdbx_description
1 polymer ?
#
loop_
_entity_poly.entity_id
_entity_poly.type
_entity_poly.pdbx_seq_one_letter_code
_entity_poly.pdbx_strand_id
1 'polypeptide(L)'
;MTSLPPELVEEILSHAVQPPNSRTSTVARVSSSFLAICQRLVYSHLHFTSRAQITSFISTYSNPDAGPRVPYCPRMFTVNLSGDESHLVFCDLQLLLSRCFSQGKGDTGSDNEGRLCLDLLRLRLNSHAFDVQIMMIHQALSLVHPTEFTWTGPDPPHHFSIAIVPQAIHHLFRALSSYTKLLHLKLSHLSMRSASAEPYTLPVIPSLETLQLGQVIFLDPSVIVDFIFNPNHSRLQKVHLVDAYTESIWGPRLRTADLENVAVEGLEEDAAAETGRTIRYLVTCEAKTERFEGGDRVQFAFI
;
A
#
# COMPACT_ATOMS: atom_id res chain seq x y z
N MET A 1 -2.90 42.86 20.70
CA MET A 1 -3.33 41.89 19.65
C MET A 1 -2.62 40.58 19.92
N THR A 2 -3.36 39.54 20.30
CA THR A 2 -2.79 38.21 20.58
C THR A 2 -2.50 37.51 19.25
N SER A 3 -1.23 37.24 18.96
CA SER A 3 -0.83 36.43 17.80
C SER A 3 -1.28 34.99 17.99
N LEU A 4 -1.85 34.37 16.95
CA LEU A 4 -2.14 32.93 16.96
C LEU A 4 -0.81 32.15 17.07
N PRO A 5 -0.71 31.13 17.94
CA PRO A 5 0.42 30.22 17.96
C PRO A 5 0.68 29.60 16.57
N PRO A 6 1.96 29.46 16.14
CA PRO A 6 2.31 28.95 14.82
C PRO A 6 1.79 27.52 14.57
N GLU A 7 1.66 26.71 15.62
CA GLU A 7 1.13 25.34 15.57
C GLU A 7 -0.33 25.34 15.11
N LEU A 8 -1.14 26.27 15.63
CA LEU A 8 -2.55 26.40 15.22
C LEU A 8 -2.66 26.91 13.78
N VAL A 9 -1.75 27.79 13.34
CA VAL A 9 -1.72 28.24 11.95
C VAL A 9 -1.41 27.06 11.03
N GLU A 10 -0.42 26.24 11.39
CA GLU A 10 -0.08 25.03 10.64
C GLU A 10 -1.24 24.03 10.58
N GLU A 11 -1.92 23.78 11.69
CA GLU A 11 -3.10 22.92 11.74
C GLU A 11 -4.22 23.43 10.83
N ILE A 12 -4.58 24.71 10.94
CA ILE A 12 -5.60 25.34 10.06
C ILE A 12 -5.19 25.22 8.58
N LEU A 13 -3.93 25.53 8.27
CA LEU A 13 -3.41 25.47 6.90
C LEU A 13 -3.38 24.03 6.37
N SER A 14 -3.10 23.05 7.22
CA SER A 14 -3.11 21.63 6.83
C SER A 14 -4.48 21.19 6.31
N HIS A 15 -5.57 21.66 6.93
CA HIS A 15 -6.93 21.40 6.45
C HIS A 15 -7.26 22.17 5.16
N ALA A 16 -6.71 23.38 4.99
CA ALA A 16 -6.95 24.21 3.81
C ALA A 16 -6.19 23.75 2.56
N VAL A 17 -5.01 23.14 2.76
CA VAL A 17 -4.06 22.76 1.69
C VAL A 17 -4.25 21.30 1.22
N GLN A 18 -4.88 20.44 2.02
CA GLN A 18 -5.12 19.05 1.65
C GLN A 18 -6.10 18.92 0.46
N PRO A 19 -5.81 18.02 -0.50
CA PRO A 19 -6.76 17.68 -1.56
C PRO A 19 -8.11 17.20 -1.00
N PRO A 20 -9.24 17.55 -1.63
CA PRO A 20 -9.38 18.16 -2.96
C PRO A 20 -9.36 19.70 -2.98
N ASN A 21 -9.03 20.37 -1.87
CA ASN A 21 -9.17 21.82 -1.79
C ASN A 21 -8.21 22.56 -2.74
N SER A 22 -8.74 23.16 -3.81
CA SER A 22 -7.96 23.83 -4.87
C SER A 22 -7.40 25.21 -4.48
N ARG A 23 -7.47 25.60 -3.20
CA ARG A 23 -7.17 26.98 -2.75
C ARG A 23 -5.74 27.18 -2.25
N THR A 24 -4.89 26.16 -2.32
CA THR A 24 -3.50 26.21 -1.85
C THR A 24 -2.72 27.41 -2.41
N SER A 25 -2.89 27.72 -3.70
CA SER A 25 -2.20 28.85 -4.34
C SER A 25 -2.68 30.20 -3.80
N THR A 26 -3.97 30.36 -3.51
CA THR A 26 -4.53 31.59 -2.92
C THR A 26 -4.02 31.79 -1.50
N VAL A 27 -4.02 30.73 -0.69
CA VAL A 27 -3.58 30.78 0.71
C VAL A 27 -2.08 31.05 0.80
N ALA A 28 -1.27 30.40 -0.04
CA ALA A 28 0.18 30.59 -0.08
C ALA A 28 0.59 32.02 -0.47
N ARG A 29 -0.27 32.80 -1.13
CA ARG A 29 0.03 34.18 -1.55
C ARG A 29 -0.29 35.24 -0.48
N VAL A 30 -0.89 34.86 0.64
CA VAL A 30 -1.31 35.81 1.70
C VAL A 30 -0.10 36.42 2.42
N SER A 31 0.90 35.61 2.77
CA SER A 31 2.12 36.06 3.45
C SER A 31 3.29 35.10 3.20
N SER A 32 4.52 35.54 3.45
CA SER A 32 5.71 34.68 3.36
C SER A 32 5.68 33.51 4.34
N SER A 33 5.16 33.72 5.55
CA SER A 33 4.97 32.63 6.53
C SER A 33 3.98 31.59 6.03
N PHE A 34 2.87 32.02 5.42
CA PHE A 34 1.90 31.10 4.82
C PHE A 34 2.52 30.36 3.64
N LEU A 35 3.28 31.04 2.77
CA LEU A 35 4.00 30.40 1.68
C LEU A 35 4.94 29.30 2.20
N ALA A 36 5.74 29.60 3.23
CA ALA A 36 6.69 28.64 3.80
C ALA A 36 5.98 27.42 4.41
N ILE A 37 4.91 27.63 5.18
CA ILE A 37 4.11 26.54 5.78
C ILE A 37 3.43 25.72 4.67
N CYS A 38 2.79 26.36 3.69
CA CYS A 38 2.14 25.68 2.57
C CYS A 38 3.15 24.87 1.76
N GLN A 39 4.34 25.41 1.46
CA GLN A 39 5.39 24.66 0.77
C GLN A 39 5.80 23.43 1.58
N ARG A 40 6.07 23.58 2.89
CA ARG A 40 6.42 22.45 3.75
C ARG A 40 5.34 21.38 3.74
N LEU A 41 4.07 21.76 3.86
CA LEU A 41 2.94 20.82 3.84
C LEU A 41 2.79 20.11 2.49
N VAL A 42 2.85 20.84 1.38
CA VAL A 42 2.68 20.27 0.02
C VAL A 42 3.83 19.33 -0.33
N TYR A 43 5.07 19.73 -0.07
CA TYR A 43 6.24 18.92 -0.44
C TYR A 43 6.51 17.78 0.54
N SER A 44 6.11 17.91 1.82
CA SER A 44 6.13 16.78 2.75
C SER A 44 5.04 15.74 2.44
N HIS A 45 3.90 16.16 1.88
CA HIS A 45 2.77 15.28 1.58
C HIS A 45 2.41 15.34 0.08
N LEU A 46 3.26 14.75 -0.75
CA LEU A 46 3.04 14.73 -2.19
C LEU A 46 1.80 13.91 -2.54
N HIS A 47 0.88 14.51 -3.29
CA HIS A 47 -0.34 13.87 -3.77
C HIS A 47 -0.49 14.12 -5.28
N PHE A 48 -0.50 13.05 -6.05
CA PHE A 48 -0.72 13.08 -7.50
C PHE A 48 -2.04 12.41 -7.86
N THR A 49 -2.92 13.12 -8.56
CA THR A 49 -4.21 12.62 -9.05
C THR A 49 -4.23 12.39 -10.56
N SER A 50 -3.15 12.75 -11.26
CA SER A 50 -2.98 12.46 -12.68
C SER A 50 -1.53 12.24 -13.04
N ARG A 51 -1.29 11.50 -14.12
CA ARG A 51 0.08 11.28 -14.62
C ARG A 51 0.74 12.58 -15.06
N ALA A 52 -0.03 13.53 -15.60
CA ALA A 52 0.47 14.84 -16.01
C ALA A 52 1.10 15.63 -14.85
N GLN A 53 0.55 15.51 -13.62
CA GLN A 53 1.14 16.16 -12.45
C GLN A 53 2.48 15.52 -12.07
N ILE A 54 2.61 14.20 -12.17
CA ILE A 54 3.86 13.47 -11.95
C ILE A 54 4.91 13.94 -12.96
N THR A 55 4.57 13.95 -14.25
CA THR A 55 5.47 14.42 -15.32
C THR A 55 5.87 15.88 -15.15
N SER A 56 4.93 16.76 -14.77
CA SER A 56 5.21 18.17 -14.51
C SER A 56 6.14 18.35 -13.31
N PHE A 57 5.98 17.55 -12.26
CA PHE A 57 6.90 17.55 -11.12
C PHE A 57 8.30 17.11 -11.56
N ILE A 58 8.38 15.98 -12.28
CA ILE A 58 9.64 15.48 -12.81
C ILE A 58 10.32 16.56 -13.66
N SER A 59 9.63 17.15 -14.64
CA SER A 59 10.23 18.15 -15.54
C SER A 59 10.71 19.40 -14.81
N THR A 60 9.95 19.88 -13.82
CA THR A 60 10.31 21.03 -12.98
C THR A 60 11.60 20.79 -12.19
N TYR A 61 11.78 19.55 -11.69
CA TYR A 61 12.88 19.17 -10.81
C TYR A 61 13.95 18.28 -11.47
N SER A 62 13.92 18.11 -12.80
CA SER A 62 14.82 17.21 -13.54
C SER A 62 16.20 17.77 -13.82
N ASN A 63 16.37 19.09 -13.78
CA ASN A 63 17.64 19.73 -14.11
C ASN A 63 18.45 20.00 -12.81
N PRO A 64 19.47 19.18 -12.50
CA PRO A 64 20.26 19.36 -11.29
C PRO A 64 21.16 20.61 -11.32
N ASP A 65 21.51 21.10 -12.52
CA ASP A 65 22.48 22.19 -12.71
C ASP A 65 21.81 23.56 -12.88
N ALA A 66 20.56 23.61 -13.33
CA ALA A 66 19.84 24.87 -13.58
C ALA A 66 18.43 24.95 -12.99
N GLY A 67 17.92 23.86 -12.39
CA GLY A 67 16.57 23.81 -11.84
C GLY A 67 16.51 24.13 -10.33
N PRO A 68 15.34 24.58 -9.84
CA PRO A 68 15.10 24.63 -8.40
C PRO A 68 15.19 23.21 -7.82
N ARG A 69 15.65 23.09 -6.58
CA ARG A 69 15.58 21.83 -5.82
C ARG A 69 14.18 21.66 -5.24
N VAL A 70 13.76 20.41 -5.01
CA VAL A 70 12.55 20.09 -4.24
C VAL A 70 12.73 20.70 -2.85
N PRO A 71 11.84 21.61 -2.42
CA PRO A 71 12.08 22.40 -1.21
C PRO A 71 12.14 21.59 0.09
N TYR A 72 11.44 20.45 0.16
CA TYR A 72 11.38 19.60 1.35
C TYR A 72 11.42 18.12 0.97
N CYS A 73 11.98 17.30 1.85
CA CYS A 73 11.95 15.85 1.71
C CYS A 73 10.52 15.33 1.95
N PRO A 74 9.93 14.55 1.02
CA PRO A 74 8.61 13.99 1.20
C PRO A 74 8.59 12.96 2.35
N ARG A 75 7.53 13.00 3.16
CA ARG A 75 7.22 12.04 4.23
C ARG A 75 6.02 11.17 3.88
N MET A 76 5.07 11.71 3.13
CA MET A 76 3.92 10.98 2.61
C MET A 76 3.87 11.10 1.10
N PHE A 77 3.58 9.98 0.44
CA PHE A 77 3.51 9.91 -1.00
C PHE A 77 2.21 9.22 -1.42
N THR A 78 1.31 9.95 -2.09
CA THR A 78 0.02 9.44 -2.54
C THR A 78 -0.12 9.58 -4.05
N VAL A 79 -0.48 8.49 -4.71
CA VAL A 79 -0.77 8.44 -6.14
C VAL A 79 -2.17 7.88 -6.30
N ASN A 80 -3.05 8.65 -6.92
CA ASN A 80 -4.43 8.27 -7.16
C ASN A 80 -4.75 8.44 -8.65
N LEU A 81 -4.52 7.39 -9.44
CA LEU A 81 -4.76 7.37 -10.87
C LEU A 81 -5.91 6.41 -11.17
N SER A 82 -6.99 6.95 -11.71
CA SER A 82 -8.11 6.17 -12.23
C SER A 82 -7.98 5.97 -13.75
N GLY A 83 -8.36 4.79 -14.24
CA GLY A 83 -8.42 4.49 -15.67
C GLY A 83 -7.05 4.18 -16.32
N ASP A 84 -6.95 4.47 -17.62
CA ASP A 84 -5.83 4.10 -18.49
C ASP A 84 -4.56 4.95 -18.29
N GLU A 85 -4.59 5.95 -17.41
CA GLU A 85 -3.41 6.79 -17.11
C GLU A 85 -2.28 6.05 -16.38
N SER A 86 -2.48 4.78 -16.03
CA SER A 86 -1.52 3.96 -15.29
C SER A 86 -0.42 3.34 -16.16
N HIS A 87 -0.50 3.42 -17.49
CA HIS A 87 0.58 2.95 -18.35
C HIS A 87 1.90 3.69 -18.07
N LEU A 88 2.97 2.94 -17.87
CA LEU A 88 4.32 3.45 -17.55
C LEU A 88 4.41 4.25 -16.24
N VAL A 89 3.38 4.25 -15.38
CA VAL A 89 3.38 5.02 -14.14
C VAL A 89 4.56 4.65 -13.26
N PHE A 90 4.97 3.38 -13.21
CA PHE A 90 6.10 2.95 -12.41
C PHE A 90 7.45 3.44 -12.96
N CYS A 91 7.58 3.70 -14.26
CA CYS A 91 8.74 4.41 -14.81
C CYS A 91 8.78 5.85 -14.29
N ASP A 92 7.65 6.55 -14.33
CA ASP A 92 7.57 7.92 -13.85
C ASP A 92 7.78 7.99 -12.33
N LEU A 93 7.26 7.03 -11.56
CA LEU A 93 7.51 6.93 -10.13
C LEU A 93 8.97 6.67 -9.82
N GLN A 94 9.62 5.76 -10.55
CA GLN A 94 11.06 5.53 -10.40
C GLN A 94 11.83 6.82 -10.63
N LEU A 95 11.54 7.55 -11.71
CA LEU A 95 12.19 8.82 -12.02
C LEU A 95 11.92 9.86 -10.94
N LEU A 96 10.67 10.03 -10.55
CA LEU A 96 10.27 10.99 -9.52
C LEU A 96 10.99 10.70 -8.20
N LEU A 97 10.92 9.46 -7.72
CA LEU A 97 11.53 9.05 -6.45
C LEU A 97 13.05 9.25 -6.53
N SER A 98 13.70 8.83 -7.62
CA SER A 98 15.15 9.05 -7.87
C SER A 98 15.58 10.52 -7.73
N ARG A 99 14.70 11.47 -8.08
CA ARG A 99 14.96 12.91 -7.93
C ARG A 99 14.83 13.39 -6.50
N CYS A 100 13.91 12.83 -5.72
CA CYS A 100 13.85 13.09 -4.28
C CYS A 100 15.12 12.62 -3.57
N PHE A 101 15.78 11.55 -4.03
CA PHE A 101 17.04 11.04 -3.46
C PHE A 101 18.24 11.95 -3.62
N SER A 102 18.43 12.50 -4.82
CA SER A 102 19.65 13.24 -5.14
C SER A 102 19.83 14.50 -4.30
N GLN A 103 18.78 14.90 -3.57
CA GLN A 103 18.71 16.15 -2.83
C GLN A 103 18.79 15.95 -1.31
N GLY A 104 18.56 14.74 -0.80
CA GLY A 104 18.41 14.44 0.64
C GLY A 104 19.71 14.24 1.44
N LYS A 105 20.89 14.51 0.90
CA LYS A 105 22.18 14.18 1.57
C LYS A 105 22.46 14.89 2.91
N GLY A 106 21.61 15.81 3.36
CA GLY A 106 21.81 16.56 4.60
C GLY A 106 20.64 16.55 5.59
N ASP A 107 19.47 16.04 5.19
CA ASP A 107 18.26 16.06 6.02
C ASP A 107 17.81 14.62 6.25
N THR A 108 17.33 14.33 7.45
CA THR A 108 17.17 13.00 8.10
C THR A 108 16.24 11.99 7.43
N GLY A 109 15.91 12.16 6.15
CA GLY A 109 14.89 11.39 5.42
C GLY A 109 15.38 10.12 4.75
N SER A 110 16.67 9.80 4.72
CA SER A 110 17.20 8.58 4.08
C SER A 110 17.67 7.53 5.08
N ASP A 111 17.49 6.25 4.75
CA ASP A 111 18.09 5.14 5.51
C ASP A 111 19.55 4.88 5.10
N ASN A 112 20.17 3.88 5.74
CA ASN A 112 21.57 3.50 5.48
C ASN A 112 21.82 2.98 4.06
N GLU A 113 20.78 2.53 3.36
CA GLU A 113 20.84 2.09 1.96
C GLU A 113 20.56 3.23 0.98
N GLY A 114 20.34 4.45 1.51
CA GLY A 114 19.98 5.61 0.73
C GLY A 114 18.54 5.60 0.25
N ARG A 115 17.64 4.82 0.84
CA ARG A 115 16.20 4.78 0.54
C ARG A 115 15.43 5.83 1.33
N LEU A 116 14.33 6.31 0.77
CA LEU A 116 13.56 7.44 1.30
C LEU A 116 12.63 6.89 2.36
N CYS A 117 12.87 7.26 3.61
CA CYS A 117 12.01 6.91 4.73
C CYS A 117 10.70 7.68 4.59
N LEU A 118 9.63 6.95 4.33
CA LEU A 118 8.28 7.49 4.26
C LEU A 118 7.50 7.09 5.51
N ASP A 119 6.68 7.99 6.02
CA ASP A 119 5.65 7.63 6.98
C ASP A 119 4.55 6.84 6.24
N LEU A 120 4.18 7.26 5.02
CA LEU A 120 3.15 6.62 4.20
C LEU A 120 3.51 6.60 2.71
N LEU A 121 3.36 5.44 2.07
CA LEU A 121 3.24 5.31 0.62
C LEU A 121 1.87 4.70 0.25
N ARG A 122 1.05 5.46 -0.47
CA ARG A 122 -0.29 5.07 -0.90
C ARG A 122 -0.41 5.11 -2.41
N LEU A 123 -0.69 3.95 -3.00
CA LEU A 123 -0.94 3.77 -4.43
C LEU A 123 -2.40 3.36 -4.63
N ARG A 124 -3.14 4.17 -5.39
CA ARG A 124 -4.48 3.86 -5.87
C ARG A 124 -4.44 3.91 -7.39
N LEU A 125 -4.08 2.80 -8.01
CA LEU A 125 -3.84 2.68 -9.45
C LEU A 125 -3.87 1.21 -9.89
N ASN A 126 -4.05 0.99 -11.18
CA ASN A 126 -3.99 -0.34 -11.79
C ASN A 126 -2.57 -0.66 -12.28
N SER A 127 -2.18 -1.92 -12.18
CA SER A 127 -1.09 -2.54 -12.93
C SER A 127 -1.67 -3.30 -14.12
N HIS A 128 -0.86 -3.54 -15.15
CA HIS A 128 -1.33 -4.12 -16.41
C HIS A 128 -0.56 -5.41 -16.74
N ALA A 129 -1.29 -6.47 -17.08
CA ALA A 129 -0.68 -7.78 -17.38
C ALA A 129 0.25 -7.75 -18.60
N PHE A 130 0.04 -6.80 -19.51
CA PHE A 130 0.82 -6.61 -20.74
C PHE A 130 1.81 -5.44 -20.65
N ASP A 131 2.08 -4.92 -19.44
CA ASP A 131 3.09 -3.89 -19.27
C ASP A 131 4.50 -4.48 -19.51
N VAL A 132 5.14 -4.07 -20.60
CA VAL A 132 6.52 -4.46 -20.94
C VAL A 132 7.55 -3.97 -19.92
N GLN A 133 7.18 -3.01 -19.07
CA GLN A 133 7.99 -2.44 -18.00
C GLN A 133 7.51 -2.85 -16.60
N ILE A 134 6.79 -3.97 -16.45
CA ILE A 134 6.25 -4.40 -15.15
C ILE A 134 7.32 -4.53 -14.05
N MET A 135 8.56 -4.84 -14.42
CA MET A 135 9.72 -4.86 -13.52
C MET A 135 10.03 -3.52 -12.83
N MET A 136 9.54 -2.41 -13.39
CA MET A 136 9.71 -1.07 -12.82
C MET A 136 8.98 -0.90 -11.50
N ILE A 137 7.99 -1.76 -11.19
CA ILE A 137 7.38 -1.83 -9.85
C ILE A 137 8.47 -2.05 -8.81
N HIS A 138 9.30 -3.08 -9.00
CA HIS A 138 10.39 -3.36 -8.07
C HIS A 138 11.40 -2.21 -8.01
N GLN A 139 11.79 -1.67 -9.17
CA GLN A 139 12.80 -0.60 -9.22
C GLN A 139 12.32 0.68 -8.53
N ALA A 140 11.07 1.10 -8.75
CA ALA A 140 10.49 2.28 -8.13
C ALA A 140 10.33 2.07 -6.61
N LEU A 141 9.76 0.94 -6.20
CA LEU A 141 9.48 0.65 -4.80
C LEU A 141 10.75 0.42 -3.98
N SER A 142 11.79 -0.19 -4.56
CA SER A 142 13.08 -0.37 -3.87
C SER A 142 13.78 0.93 -3.50
N LEU A 143 13.37 2.05 -4.09
CA LEU A 143 13.90 3.36 -3.73
C LEU A 143 13.34 3.84 -2.38
N VAL A 144 12.16 3.41 -1.95
CA VAL A 144 11.53 3.92 -0.71
C VAL A 144 11.61 2.91 0.44
N HIS A 145 11.34 3.40 1.64
CA HIS A 145 11.26 2.60 2.85
C HIS A 145 10.10 3.10 3.74
N PRO A 146 8.85 2.75 3.41
CA PRO A 146 7.67 3.25 4.12
C PRO A 146 7.41 2.52 5.45
N THR A 147 6.77 3.23 6.38
CA THR A 147 6.22 2.66 7.62
C THR A 147 4.81 2.09 7.39
N GLU A 148 4.01 2.74 6.54
CA GLU A 148 2.74 2.23 6.02
C GLU A 148 2.76 2.16 4.50
N PHE A 149 2.41 1.00 3.94
CA PHE A 149 2.25 0.81 2.50
C PHE A 149 0.84 0.35 2.16
N THR A 150 0.18 1.08 1.27
CA THR A 150 -1.14 0.74 0.75
C THR A 150 -1.13 0.70 -0.77
N TRP A 151 -1.59 -0.40 -1.37
CA TRP A 151 -1.93 -0.45 -2.80
C TRP A 151 -3.35 -0.98 -2.98
N THR A 152 -4.25 -0.14 -3.49
CA THR A 152 -5.65 -0.50 -3.80
C THR A 152 -6.02 -0.18 -5.25
N GLY A 153 -7.11 -0.77 -5.73
CA GLY A 153 -7.71 -0.37 -7.00
C GLY A 153 -8.35 1.02 -6.97
N PRO A 154 -8.44 1.70 -8.12
CA PRO A 154 -9.14 2.97 -8.26
C PRO A 154 -10.66 2.81 -8.22
N ASP A 155 -11.17 1.61 -8.48
CA ASP A 155 -12.60 1.36 -8.55
C ASP A 155 -13.29 1.51 -7.18
N PRO A 156 -14.60 1.83 -7.17
CA PRO A 156 -15.38 1.86 -5.94
C PRO A 156 -15.37 0.50 -5.22
N PRO A 157 -15.54 0.47 -3.87
CA PRO A 157 -15.45 -0.78 -3.10
C PRO A 157 -16.40 -1.92 -3.53
N HIS A 158 -17.49 -1.61 -4.22
CA HIS A 158 -18.47 -2.60 -4.69
C HIS A 158 -18.17 -3.15 -6.10
N HIS A 159 -17.19 -2.58 -6.80
CA HIS A 159 -16.73 -3.09 -8.08
C HIS A 159 -15.61 -4.09 -7.86
N PHE A 160 -15.68 -5.22 -8.58
CA PHE A 160 -14.59 -6.19 -8.59
C PHE A 160 -13.75 -5.99 -9.85
N SER A 161 -12.56 -5.44 -9.66
CA SER A 161 -11.51 -5.37 -10.67
C SER A 161 -10.20 -5.90 -10.09
N ILE A 162 -9.22 -6.18 -10.96
CA ILE A 162 -7.88 -6.53 -10.53
C ILE A 162 -6.99 -5.33 -10.78
N ALA A 163 -6.57 -4.68 -9.70
CA ALA A 163 -5.60 -3.59 -9.74
C ALA A 163 -4.17 -4.12 -9.67
N ILE A 164 -3.93 -5.23 -8.97
CA ILE A 164 -2.62 -5.87 -8.86
C ILE A 164 -2.67 -7.20 -9.61
N VAL A 165 -2.22 -7.17 -10.86
CA VAL A 165 -2.19 -8.35 -11.73
C VAL A 165 -1.15 -9.36 -11.26
N PRO A 166 -1.29 -10.67 -11.56
CA PRO A 166 -0.32 -11.68 -11.14
C PRO A 166 1.13 -11.36 -11.49
N GLN A 167 1.37 -10.80 -12.69
CA GLN A 167 2.70 -10.41 -13.16
C GLN A 167 3.37 -9.33 -12.29
N ALA A 168 2.56 -8.50 -11.61
CA ALA A 168 3.05 -7.46 -10.70
C ALA A 168 3.49 -8.03 -9.35
N ILE A 169 2.91 -9.16 -8.91
CA ILE A 169 3.07 -9.70 -7.55
C ILE A 169 4.53 -10.02 -7.25
N HIS A 170 5.22 -10.72 -8.16
CA HIS A 170 6.62 -11.08 -7.96
C HIS A 170 7.49 -9.83 -7.72
N HIS A 171 7.30 -8.78 -8.53
CA HIS A 171 8.06 -7.54 -8.40
C HIS A 171 7.69 -6.75 -7.14
N LEU A 172 6.40 -6.73 -6.79
CA LEU A 172 5.91 -6.10 -5.57
C LEU A 172 6.48 -6.79 -4.33
N PHE A 173 6.33 -8.13 -4.22
CA PHE A 173 6.77 -8.88 -3.04
C PHE A 173 8.27 -8.85 -2.86
N ARG A 174 9.04 -8.87 -3.98
CA ARG A 174 10.49 -8.67 -3.93
C ARG A 174 10.88 -7.30 -3.37
N ALA A 175 10.13 -6.24 -3.68
CA ALA A 175 10.42 -4.92 -3.10
C ALA A 175 10.02 -4.89 -1.62
N LEU A 176 8.83 -5.40 -1.28
CA LEU A 176 8.31 -5.43 0.09
C LEU A 176 9.23 -6.21 1.05
N SER A 177 9.85 -7.31 0.61
CA SER A 177 10.78 -8.08 1.45
C SER A 177 12.04 -7.30 1.84
N SER A 178 12.35 -6.20 1.16
CA SER A 178 13.45 -5.31 1.54
C SER A 178 13.06 -4.32 2.65
N TYR A 179 11.78 -4.15 2.95
CA TYR A 179 11.32 -3.15 3.91
C TYR A 179 11.43 -3.66 5.35
N THR A 180 12.36 -3.10 6.11
CA THR A 180 12.61 -3.47 7.52
C THR A 180 11.92 -2.55 8.53
N LYS A 181 11.23 -1.51 8.08
CA LYS A 181 10.46 -0.55 8.91
C LYS A 181 8.96 -0.58 8.62
N LEU A 182 8.51 -1.39 7.66
CA LEU A 182 7.11 -1.49 7.29
C LEU A 182 6.32 -2.15 8.43
N LEU A 183 5.42 -1.39 9.06
CA LEU A 183 4.56 -1.84 10.16
C LEU A 183 3.18 -2.25 9.66
N HIS A 184 2.67 -1.56 8.63
CA HIS A 184 1.31 -1.74 8.13
C HIS A 184 1.30 -1.93 6.62
N LEU A 185 0.82 -3.09 6.19
CA LEU A 185 0.70 -3.47 4.78
C LEU A 185 -0.77 -3.67 4.42
N LYS A 186 -1.26 -2.91 3.44
CA LYS A 186 -2.60 -3.07 2.89
C LYS A 186 -2.57 -3.26 1.38
N LEU A 187 -3.04 -4.40 0.92
CA LEU A 187 -3.19 -4.69 -0.51
C LEU A 187 -4.66 -5.01 -0.81
N SER A 188 -5.19 -4.49 -1.91
CA SER A 188 -6.50 -4.93 -2.40
C SER A 188 -6.62 -5.02 -3.91
N HIS A 189 -7.68 -5.70 -4.37
CA HIS A 189 -7.93 -5.95 -5.80
C HIS A 189 -6.77 -6.74 -6.43
N LEU A 190 -6.40 -7.83 -5.77
CA LEU A 190 -5.21 -8.64 -6.05
C LEU A 190 -5.62 -10.02 -6.58
N SER A 191 -4.91 -10.54 -7.58
CA SER A 191 -5.08 -11.92 -8.04
C SER A 191 -3.85 -12.76 -7.73
N MET A 192 -3.96 -13.68 -6.78
CA MET A 192 -2.89 -14.60 -6.37
C MET A 192 -2.74 -15.81 -7.32
N ARG A 193 -3.36 -15.77 -8.51
CA ARG A 193 -3.22 -16.83 -9.51
C ARG A 193 -1.77 -16.89 -10.03
N SER A 194 -1.04 -17.92 -9.66
CA SER A 194 0.30 -18.17 -10.21
C SER A 194 0.22 -18.71 -11.64
N ALA A 195 1.14 -18.27 -12.50
CA ALA A 195 1.34 -18.88 -13.81
C ALA A 195 2.25 -20.13 -13.72
N SER A 196 3.05 -20.24 -12.65
CA SER A 196 3.84 -21.42 -12.33
C SER A 196 3.03 -22.41 -11.50
N ALA A 197 3.51 -23.66 -11.46
CA ALA A 197 2.95 -24.67 -10.57
C ALA A 197 3.14 -24.30 -9.07
N GLU A 198 4.14 -23.48 -8.76
CA GLU A 198 4.40 -23.03 -7.40
C GLU A 198 3.46 -21.86 -7.02
N PRO A 199 2.80 -21.92 -5.85
CA PRO A 199 1.99 -20.84 -5.33
C PRO A 199 2.86 -19.64 -4.94
N TYR A 200 2.29 -18.44 -4.99
CA TYR A 200 2.98 -17.26 -4.47
C TYR A 200 3.10 -17.35 -2.96
N THR A 201 4.31 -17.13 -2.44
CA THR A 201 4.54 -16.90 -1.02
C THR A 201 4.42 -15.41 -0.71
N LEU A 202 3.83 -15.07 0.43
CA LEU A 202 3.82 -13.70 0.92
C LEU A 202 5.24 -13.27 1.34
N PRO A 203 5.61 -11.99 1.17
CA PRO A 203 6.94 -11.52 1.49
C PRO A 203 7.21 -11.56 3.00
N VAL A 204 8.42 -11.96 3.38
CA VAL A 204 8.85 -11.91 4.78
C VAL A 204 9.22 -10.48 5.15
N ILE A 205 8.51 -9.89 6.11
CA ILE A 205 8.68 -8.51 6.55
C ILE A 205 8.77 -8.51 8.09
N PRO A 206 9.99 -8.56 8.68
CA PRO A 206 10.13 -8.79 10.12
C PRO A 206 9.52 -7.72 11.03
N SER A 207 9.37 -6.50 10.53
CA SER A 207 8.77 -5.39 11.27
C SER A 207 7.24 -5.36 11.21
N LEU A 208 6.61 -6.21 10.39
CA LEU A 208 5.19 -6.09 10.10
C LEU A 208 4.34 -6.42 11.32
N GLU A 209 3.42 -5.51 11.65
CA GLU A 209 2.46 -5.68 12.73
C GLU A 209 1.06 -6.01 12.19
N THR A 210 0.68 -5.38 11.08
CA THR A 210 -0.65 -5.55 10.48
C THR A 210 -0.54 -5.84 8.99
N LEU A 211 -1.15 -6.95 8.56
CA LEU A 211 -1.42 -7.28 7.17
C LEU A 211 -2.91 -7.16 6.89
N GLN A 212 -3.30 -6.40 5.87
CA GLN A 212 -4.66 -6.35 5.34
C GLN A 212 -4.68 -6.75 3.87
N LEU A 213 -5.46 -7.77 3.55
CA LEU A 213 -5.72 -8.24 2.19
C LEU A 213 -7.20 -8.08 1.88
N GLY A 214 -7.55 -7.22 0.91
CA GLY A 214 -8.92 -6.94 0.51
C GLY A 214 -9.24 -7.37 -0.92
N GLN A 215 -10.41 -7.96 -1.18
CA GLN A 215 -10.85 -8.33 -2.54
C GLN A 215 -9.77 -9.13 -3.28
N VAL A 216 -9.25 -10.17 -2.62
CA VAL A 216 -8.20 -11.04 -3.17
C VAL A 216 -8.84 -12.29 -3.75
N ILE A 217 -8.44 -12.71 -4.95
CA ILE A 217 -8.88 -13.98 -5.56
C ILE A 217 -7.72 -14.95 -5.70
N PHE A 218 -8.07 -16.24 -5.77
CA PHE A 218 -7.15 -17.37 -5.85
C PHE A 218 -6.17 -17.41 -4.65
N LEU A 219 -6.62 -17.01 -3.46
CA LEU A 219 -5.83 -17.01 -2.24
C LEU A 219 -5.90 -18.38 -1.58
N ASP A 220 -4.81 -19.15 -1.70
CA ASP A 220 -4.68 -20.44 -1.04
C ASP A 220 -4.57 -20.26 0.50
N PRO A 221 -5.34 -20.99 1.32
CA PRO A 221 -5.24 -20.95 2.78
C PRO A 221 -3.82 -21.21 3.29
N SER A 222 -3.07 -22.12 2.66
CA SER A 222 -1.70 -22.49 3.06
C SER A 222 -0.75 -21.30 3.04
N VAL A 223 -0.88 -20.41 2.05
CA VAL A 223 -0.04 -19.20 1.93
C VAL A 223 -0.21 -18.27 3.13
N ILE A 224 -1.41 -18.19 3.71
CA ILE A 224 -1.68 -17.38 4.91
C ILE A 224 -1.16 -18.08 6.16
N VAL A 225 -1.34 -19.40 6.27
CA VAL A 225 -0.81 -20.20 7.38
C VAL A 225 0.71 -20.10 7.43
N ASP A 226 1.38 -20.34 6.31
CA ASP A 226 2.84 -20.24 6.18
C ASP A 226 3.35 -18.84 6.54
N PHE A 227 2.59 -17.80 6.17
CA PHE A 227 2.92 -16.42 6.51
C PHE A 227 2.82 -16.17 8.02
N ILE A 228 1.74 -16.62 8.67
CA ILE A 228 1.51 -16.42 10.11
C ILE A 228 2.56 -17.13 10.95
N PHE A 229 2.87 -18.38 10.61
CA PHE A 229 3.81 -19.21 11.38
C PHE A 229 5.28 -19.03 10.94
N ASN A 230 5.56 -18.09 10.05
CA ASN A 230 6.94 -17.76 9.70
C ASN A 230 7.68 -17.18 10.92
N PRO A 231 8.81 -17.76 11.35
CA PRO A 231 9.51 -17.32 12.57
C PRO A 231 10.04 -15.89 12.47
N ASN A 232 10.17 -15.33 11.27
CA ASN A 232 10.61 -13.96 11.06
C ASN A 232 9.51 -12.93 11.32
N HIS A 233 8.24 -13.33 11.45
CA HIS A 233 7.10 -12.42 11.72
C HIS A 233 6.79 -12.29 13.22
N SER A 234 7.82 -12.14 14.05
CA SER A 234 7.70 -12.04 15.51
C SER A 234 6.83 -10.87 16.01
N ARG A 235 6.60 -9.85 15.18
CA ARG A 235 5.81 -8.65 15.52
C ARG A 235 4.39 -8.66 14.97
N LEU A 236 4.00 -9.70 14.23
CA LEU A 236 2.69 -9.76 13.61
C LEU A 236 1.59 -9.84 14.68
N GLN A 237 0.68 -8.87 14.65
CA GLN A 237 -0.43 -8.75 15.61
C GLN A 237 -1.77 -9.00 14.94
N LYS A 238 -1.90 -8.71 13.64
CA LYS A 238 -3.18 -8.81 12.94
C LYS A 238 -3.04 -9.15 11.46
N VAL A 239 -3.87 -10.09 11.01
CA VAL A 239 -4.12 -10.42 9.61
C VAL A 239 -5.61 -10.22 9.32
N HIS A 240 -5.95 -9.25 8.48
CA HIS A 240 -7.34 -8.91 8.15
C HIS A 240 -7.62 -9.24 6.68
N LEU A 241 -8.46 -10.26 6.46
CA LEU A 241 -8.86 -10.74 5.15
C LEU A 241 -10.27 -10.23 4.87
N VAL A 242 -10.44 -9.32 3.92
CA VAL A 242 -11.73 -8.70 3.57
C VAL A 242 -12.11 -9.17 2.17
N ASP A 243 -13.24 -9.88 2.02
CA ASP A 243 -13.66 -10.43 0.72
C ASP A 243 -12.52 -11.18 0.01
N ALA A 244 -11.83 -12.07 0.73
CA ALA A 244 -10.80 -12.95 0.17
C ALA A 244 -11.43 -14.26 -0.32
N TYR A 245 -11.04 -14.72 -1.50
CA TYR A 245 -11.61 -15.88 -2.18
C TYR A 245 -10.51 -16.90 -2.51
N THR A 246 -10.78 -18.18 -2.28
CA THR A 246 -9.85 -19.27 -2.62
C THR A 246 -9.78 -19.53 -4.12
N GLU A 247 -10.81 -19.14 -4.86
CA GLU A 247 -10.90 -19.24 -6.31
C GLU A 247 -11.21 -17.86 -6.93
N SER A 248 -12.06 -17.82 -7.95
CA SER A 248 -12.53 -16.58 -8.55
C SER A 248 -13.46 -15.80 -7.61
N ILE A 249 -13.90 -14.63 -8.08
CA ILE A 249 -14.90 -13.78 -7.40
C ILE A 249 -16.25 -14.44 -7.19
N TRP A 250 -16.50 -15.58 -7.85
CA TRP A 250 -17.71 -16.39 -7.71
C TRP A 250 -17.51 -17.62 -6.82
N GLY A 251 -16.26 -17.92 -6.48
CA GLY A 251 -15.90 -19.03 -5.61
C GLY A 251 -16.20 -18.78 -4.13
N PRO A 252 -15.88 -19.75 -3.26
CA PRO A 252 -16.09 -19.60 -1.83
C PRO A 252 -15.16 -18.52 -1.26
N ARG A 253 -15.68 -17.80 -0.26
CA ARG A 253 -14.84 -16.92 0.57
C ARG A 253 -13.99 -17.75 1.51
N LEU A 254 -12.76 -17.32 1.69
CA LEU A 254 -11.86 -17.87 2.69
C LEU A 254 -12.39 -17.55 4.10
N ARG A 255 -12.55 -18.58 4.91
CA ARG A 255 -13.03 -18.50 6.30
C ARG A 255 -11.88 -18.85 7.25
N THR A 256 -11.99 -18.41 8.50
CA THR A 256 -11.02 -18.77 9.54
C THR A 256 -10.91 -20.30 9.70
N ALA A 257 -12.02 -21.02 9.56
CA ALA A 257 -12.04 -22.49 9.61
C ALA A 257 -11.20 -23.15 8.52
N ASP A 258 -11.12 -22.57 7.32
CA ASP A 258 -10.30 -23.11 6.22
C ASP A 258 -8.80 -23.02 6.58
N LEU A 259 -8.40 -21.93 7.23
CA LEU A 259 -7.03 -21.73 7.72
C LEU A 259 -6.70 -22.69 8.86
N GLU A 260 -7.62 -22.86 9.82
CA GLU A 260 -7.46 -23.82 10.91
C GLU A 260 -7.27 -25.24 10.38
N ASN A 261 -8.15 -25.68 9.47
CA ASN A 261 -8.08 -27.03 8.89
C ASN A 261 -6.72 -27.32 8.23
N VAL A 262 -6.18 -26.37 7.47
CA VAL A 262 -4.87 -26.51 6.82
C VAL A 262 -3.73 -26.48 7.84
N ALA A 263 -3.81 -25.63 8.87
CA ALA A 263 -2.73 -25.48 9.83
C ALA A 263 -2.62 -26.64 10.84
N VAL A 264 -3.73 -27.34 11.12
CA VAL A 264 -3.74 -28.46 12.07
C VAL A 264 -3.54 -29.82 11.41
N GLU A 265 -3.50 -29.88 10.08
CA GLU A 265 -3.34 -31.13 9.35
C GLU A 265 -2.02 -31.82 9.75
N GLY A 266 -2.13 -33.03 10.29
CA GLY A 266 -0.97 -33.82 10.73
C GLY A 266 -0.35 -33.39 12.07
N LEU A 267 -0.95 -32.46 12.80
CA LEU A 267 -0.53 -32.11 14.17
C LEU A 267 -1.24 -32.98 15.22
N GLU A 268 -0.55 -33.23 16.33
CA GLU A 268 -1.14 -33.81 17.55
C GLU A 268 -2.21 -32.88 18.15
N GLU A 269 -3.17 -33.42 18.89
CA GLU A 269 -4.35 -32.70 19.39
C GLU A 269 -4.00 -31.41 20.16
N ASP A 270 -3.00 -31.45 21.05
CA ASP A 270 -2.55 -30.30 21.83
C ASP A 270 -1.95 -29.20 20.95
N ALA A 271 -1.12 -29.59 19.97
CA ALA A 271 -0.48 -28.67 19.04
C ALA A 271 -1.52 -28.06 18.08
N ALA A 272 -2.47 -28.88 17.60
CA ALA A 272 -3.60 -28.43 16.78
C ALA A 272 -4.46 -27.39 17.52
N ALA A 273 -4.74 -27.62 18.81
CA ALA A 273 -5.53 -26.69 19.62
C ALA A 273 -4.84 -25.34 19.84
N GLU A 274 -3.51 -25.32 20.01
CA GLU A 274 -2.73 -24.09 20.17
C GLU A 274 -2.59 -23.33 18.83
N THR A 275 -2.32 -24.04 17.74
CA THR A 275 -2.30 -23.51 16.37
C THR A 275 -3.63 -22.85 16.00
N GLY A 276 -4.75 -23.54 16.25
CA GLY A 276 -6.09 -22.98 16.00
C GLY A 276 -6.39 -21.74 16.85
N ARG A 277 -5.97 -21.72 18.13
CA ARG A 277 -6.09 -20.53 18.99
C ARG A 277 -5.31 -19.33 18.45
N THR A 278 -4.08 -19.57 17.98
CA THR A 278 -3.23 -18.54 17.38
C THR A 278 -3.88 -17.94 16.13
N ILE A 279 -4.44 -18.78 15.24
CA ILE A 279 -5.14 -18.33 14.03
C ILE A 279 -6.34 -17.47 14.38
N ARG A 280 -7.20 -17.88 15.32
CA ARG A 280 -8.38 -17.10 15.72
C ARG A 280 -8.02 -15.76 16.36
N TYR A 281 -6.88 -15.70 17.05
CA TYR A 281 -6.40 -14.46 17.67
C TYR A 281 -5.88 -13.47 16.62
N LEU A 282 -5.05 -13.95 15.67
CA LEU A 282 -4.39 -13.09 14.69
C LEU A 282 -5.28 -12.76 13.48
N VAL A 283 -6.16 -13.68 13.07
CA VAL A 283 -6.86 -13.60 11.79
C VAL A 283 -8.31 -13.17 11.96
N THR A 284 -8.71 -12.15 11.20
CA THR A 284 -10.12 -11.78 11.01
C THR A 284 -10.50 -11.94 9.54
N CYS A 285 -11.50 -12.77 9.25
CA CYS A 285 -12.12 -12.85 7.92
C CYS A 285 -13.44 -12.07 7.92
N GLU A 286 -13.57 -11.10 7.03
CA GLU A 286 -14.74 -10.22 6.91
C GLU A 286 -15.35 -10.33 5.50
N ALA A 287 -16.67 -10.51 5.42
CA ALA A 287 -17.44 -10.39 4.19
C ALA A 287 -18.06 -8.99 4.15
N LYS A 288 -17.54 -8.12 3.28
CA LYS A 288 -17.98 -6.72 3.22
C LYS A 288 -18.88 -6.44 2.03
N THR A 289 -18.63 -7.10 0.91
CA THR A 289 -19.41 -6.93 -0.31
C THR A 289 -20.53 -7.97 -0.35
N GLU A 290 -21.78 -7.54 -0.20
CA GLU A 290 -22.93 -8.42 -0.39
C GLU A 290 -22.97 -8.92 -1.84
N ARG A 291 -23.17 -10.23 -2.02
CA ARG A 291 -23.44 -10.82 -3.34
C ARG A 291 -24.95 -10.91 -3.50
N PHE A 292 -25.48 -10.43 -4.62
CA PHE A 292 -26.89 -10.64 -4.97
C PHE A 292 -27.15 -12.13 -5.30
N GLU A 293 -26.18 -12.85 -5.84
CA GLU A 293 -26.26 -14.29 -6.15
C GLU A 293 -24.90 -14.99 -5.89
N GLY A 294 -24.91 -16.15 -5.21
CA GLY A 294 -23.74 -17.00 -5.03
C GLY A 294 -23.49 -17.50 -3.60
N GLY A 295 -23.95 -18.72 -3.32
CA GLY A 295 -23.36 -19.70 -2.37
C GLY A 295 -23.36 -19.43 -0.87
N ASP A 296 -23.22 -18.19 -0.40
CA ASP A 296 -23.09 -17.86 1.03
C ASP A 296 -24.44 -17.83 1.78
N ARG A 297 -25.55 -18.16 1.11
CA ARG A 297 -26.91 -18.16 1.71
C ARG A 297 -27.27 -19.52 2.34
N VAL A 298 -26.52 -20.01 3.32
CA VAL A 298 -26.92 -21.13 4.22
C VAL A 298 -26.09 -20.99 5.51
N GLN A 299 -26.56 -20.95 6.76
CA GLN A 299 -27.82 -21.16 7.46
C GLN A 299 -27.72 -20.29 8.74
N PHE A 300 -28.61 -19.31 8.93
CA PHE A 300 -28.80 -18.78 10.29
C PHE A 300 -29.58 -19.85 11.07
N ALA A 301 -28.87 -20.71 11.80
CA ALA A 301 -29.47 -21.45 12.88
C ALA A 301 -29.78 -20.43 13.99
N PHE A 302 -31.06 -20.04 14.09
CA PHE A 302 -31.57 -19.40 15.29
C PHE A 302 -31.41 -20.41 16.44
N ILE A 303 -30.58 -20.05 17.44
CA ILE A 303 -30.63 -20.62 18.78
C ILE A 303 -31.54 -19.72 19.61
#